data_AF-A0AAD9YV82-F1
#
_entry.id   AF-A0AAD9YV82-F1
#
_cell.length_a   1.000
_cell.length_b   1.000
_cell.length_c   1.000
_cell.angle_alpha   90.00
_cell.angle_beta   90.00
_cell.angle_gamma   90.00
#
_symmetry.space_group_name_H-M   'P 1'
#
loop_
_entity.id
_entity.type
_entity.pdbx_description
1 polymer ?
#
loop_
_entity_poly.entity_id
_entity_poly.type
_entity_poly.pdbx_seq_one_letter_code
_entity_poly.pdbx_strand_id
1 'polypeptide(L)'
;MAAIARLRVPLVASARSFSSQTCPHVRLAPPLQARFPRTFPASSVARTFRTSIAFQEKKYTREHEWIELSEDGKTGTIGVSVYAAKNLGDVVFVELPTLDMEVAAGDSIGAVESVKSASDIMTPVSGKIVGANDVLQEKPGTINKGPESEGWIAKIEVKDPEEFKELMDEDAYGKFVAE
;
A
#
# COMPACT_ATOMS: atom_id res chain seq x y z
N MET A 1 29.45 -43.75 -20.22
CA MET A 1 28.81 -44.47 -19.08
C MET A 1 28.95 -43.59 -17.85
N ALA A 2 27.91 -42.82 -17.51
CA ALA A 2 27.91 -41.93 -16.35
C ALA A 2 26.68 -42.25 -15.49
N ALA A 3 26.93 -42.36 -14.19
CA ALA A 3 26.10 -43.03 -13.20
C ALA A 3 24.81 -42.26 -12.84
N ILE A 4 23.71 -43.00 -12.73
CA ILE A 4 22.43 -42.54 -12.17
C ILE A 4 22.37 -43.04 -10.72
N ALA A 5 22.45 -42.12 -9.77
CA ALA A 5 22.17 -42.39 -8.36
C ALA A 5 20.95 -41.56 -7.93
N ARG A 6 19.84 -42.24 -7.61
CA ARG A 6 18.65 -41.61 -7.01
C ARG A 6 18.41 -42.21 -5.62
N LEU A 7 18.31 -41.31 -4.65
CA LEU A 7 18.17 -41.55 -3.22
C LEU A 7 16.82 -42.18 -2.83
N ARG A 8 16.87 -43.01 -1.77
CA ARG A 8 15.74 -43.56 -1.01
C ARG A 8 15.15 -42.50 -0.07
N VAL A 9 13.83 -42.47 0.09
CA VAL A 9 13.16 -42.01 1.33
C VAL A 9 11.94 -42.93 1.59
N PRO A 10 11.77 -43.50 2.80
CA PRO A 10 10.57 -44.24 3.18
C PRO A 10 9.53 -43.33 3.85
N LEU A 11 8.25 -43.53 3.56
CA LEU A 11 7.12 -42.87 4.22
C LEU A 11 6.36 -43.92 5.06
N VAL A 12 6.34 -43.76 6.39
CA VAL A 12 5.56 -44.63 7.29
C VAL A 12 4.85 -43.81 8.37
N ALA A 13 3.56 -44.12 8.49
CA ALA A 13 2.64 -44.11 9.64
C ALA A 13 2.32 -42.80 10.40
N SER A 14 1.01 -42.55 10.50
CA SER A 14 0.32 -41.96 11.65
C SER A 14 -1.18 -42.21 11.49
N ALA A 15 -2.05 -42.35 12.48
CA ALA A 15 -2.06 -42.94 13.82
C ALA A 15 -3.57 -43.05 14.15
N ARG A 16 -3.92 -43.98 15.03
CA ARG A 16 -5.30 -44.44 15.28
C ARG A 16 -6.10 -43.51 16.19
N SER A 17 -7.42 -43.47 15.95
CA SER A 17 -8.53 -43.66 16.89
C SER A 17 -8.58 -42.83 18.19
N PHE A 18 -9.71 -42.16 18.44
CA PHE A 18 -10.39 -42.32 19.74
C PHE A 18 -11.89 -42.03 19.62
N SER A 19 -12.67 -42.93 20.22
CA SER A 19 -14.12 -43.00 20.29
C SER A 19 -14.50 -43.02 21.76
N SER A 20 -15.57 -42.34 22.16
CA SER A 20 -16.39 -42.64 23.35
C SER A 20 -17.58 -41.66 23.41
N GLN A 21 -18.83 -42.09 23.14
CA GLN A 21 -19.80 -42.66 24.10
C GLN A 21 -20.20 -41.68 25.22
N THR A 22 -21.37 -41.02 25.17
CA THR A 22 -22.77 -41.42 25.52
C THR A 22 -23.20 -41.06 26.95
N CYS A 23 -24.20 -40.15 27.05
CA CYS A 23 -25.47 -40.19 27.84
C CYS A 23 -25.46 -40.44 29.38
N PRO A 24 -26.60 -40.32 30.11
CA PRO A 24 -27.62 -39.25 30.20
C PRO A 24 -28.04 -38.94 31.69
N HIS A 25 -29.13 -38.16 31.86
CA HIS A 25 -30.12 -38.21 32.96
C HIS A 25 -29.80 -37.39 34.26
N VAL A 26 -30.37 -36.19 34.49
CA VAL A 26 -31.73 -35.85 35.05
C VAL A 26 -31.72 -35.56 36.57
N ARG A 27 -32.25 -34.38 36.99
CA ARG A 27 -33.46 -34.21 37.87
C ARG A 27 -33.62 -32.77 38.42
N LEU A 28 -34.88 -32.31 38.34
CA LEU A 28 -35.70 -31.57 39.32
C LEU A 28 -35.43 -30.10 39.68
N ALA A 29 -36.44 -29.26 39.38
CA ALA A 29 -36.75 -27.97 40.02
C ALA A 29 -37.39 -28.18 41.41
N PRO A 30 -37.36 -27.18 42.33
CA PRO A 30 -38.49 -26.24 42.51
C PRO A 30 -38.05 -24.86 43.11
N PRO A 31 -38.89 -24.06 43.81
CA PRO A 31 -39.83 -23.08 43.27
C PRO A 31 -39.54 -21.59 43.66
N LEU A 32 -40.32 -20.71 43.02
CA LEU A 32 -40.64 -19.30 43.30
C LEU A 32 -40.23 -18.69 44.66
N GLN A 33 -39.59 -17.50 44.58
CA GLN A 33 -39.74 -16.25 45.38
C GLN A 33 -38.43 -15.45 45.27
N ALA A 34 -38.32 -14.12 45.27
CA ALA A 34 -39.20 -12.98 45.10
C ALA A 34 -38.27 -11.77 44.81
N ARG A 35 -38.79 -10.83 44.02
CA ARG A 35 -38.45 -9.39 43.88
C ARG A 35 -37.22 -8.83 44.60
N PHE A 36 -36.31 -8.23 43.83
CA PHE A 36 -35.74 -6.89 44.10
C PHE A 36 -35.34 -6.21 42.77
N PRO A 37 -35.77 -4.97 42.47
CA PRO A 37 -35.25 -4.25 41.32
C PRO A 37 -33.87 -3.70 41.69
N ARG A 38 -32.80 -4.24 41.09
CA ARG A 38 -31.50 -3.57 41.08
C ARG A 38 -31.38 -2.84 39.76
N THR A 39 -31.64 -1.54 39.79
CA THR A 39 -31.24 -0.61 38.74
C THR A 39 -29.73 -0.71 38.57
N PHE A 40 -29.29 -1.39 37.51
CA PHE A 40 -27.92 -1.29 37.05
C PHE A 40 -27.76 0.07 36.36
N PRO A 41 -26.83 0.94 36.79
CA PRO A 41 -26.49 2.09 35.97
C PRO A 41 -25.95 1.55 34.65
N ALA A 42 -26.55 2.02 33.55
CA ALA A 42 -26.09 1.75 32.22
C ALA A 42 -24.61 2.16 32.11
N SER A 43 -23.72 1.19 31.97
CA SER A 43 -22.42 1.41 31.33
C SER A 43 -22.40 0.56 30.09
N SER A 44 -23.18 1.01 29.09
CA SER A 44 -22.73 0.84 27.72
C SER A 44 -21.45 1.64 27.61
N VAL A 45 -20.32 0.99 27.88
CA VAL A 45 -19.09 1.35 27.19
C VAL A 45 -19.36 0.98 25.75
N ALA A 46 -20.04 1.89 25.04
CA ALA A 46 -20.06 1.91 23.61
C ALA A 46 -18.59 2.02 23.23
N ARG A 47 -18.01 0.87 22.92
CA ARG A 47 -16.74 0.81 22.21
C ARG A 47 -17.06 1.39 20.86
N THR A 48 -17.01 2.72 20.76
CA THR A 48 -17.09 3.45 19.51
C THR A 48 -16.01 2.85 18.65
N PHE A 49 -16.45 1.98 17.74
CA PHE A 49 -15.64 1.44 16.69
C PHE A 49 -15.22 2.66 15.88
N ARG A 50 -14.00 3.13 16.14
CA ARG A 50 -13.38 4.22 15.43
C ARG A 50 -13.32 3.74 13.99
N THR A 51 -14.04 4.40 13.08
CA THR A 51 -13.92 4.14 11.66
C THR A 51 -12.48 4.48 11.29
N SER A 52 -11.59 3.51 11.33
CA SER A 52 -10.32 3.60 10.62
C SER A 52 -10.69 3.44 9.15
N ILE A 53 -11.17 4.54 8.55
CA ILE A 53 -11.11 4.69 7.10
C ILE A 53 -9.62 4.56 6.78
N ALA A 54 -9.24 3.53 6.02
CA ALA A 54 -7.90 3.43 5.47
C ALA A 54 -7.65 4.72 4.68
N PHE A 55 -6.82 5.60 5.25
CA PHE A 55 -6.59 6.94 4.70
C PHE A 55 -5.37 6.84 3.80
N GLN A 56 -5.60 6.41 2.55
CA GLN A 56 -4.61 6.58 1.49
C GLN A 56 -4.66 8.06 1.09
N GLU A 57 -3.68 8.84 1.56
CA GLU A 57 -3.59 10.25 1.23
C GLU A 57 -2.68 10.43 0.02
N LYS A 58 -3.23 10.98 -1.07
CA LYS A 58 -2.49 11.35 -2.28
C LYS A 58 -2.28 12.86 -2.31
N LYS A 59 -1.05 13.26 -2.62
CA LYS A 59 -0.63 14.66 -2.78
C LYS A 59 0.12 14.86 -4.08
N TYR A 60 0.28 16.11 -4.47
CA TYR A 60 0.86 16.52 -5.74
C TYR A 60 1.88 17.65 -5.55
N THR A 61 2.87 17.67 -6.43
CA THR A 61 3.90 18.71 -6.54
C THR A 61 3.52 19.72 -7.63
N ARG A 62 4.29 20.82 -7.73
CA ARG A 62 4.11 21.80 -8.82
C ARG A 62 4.73 21.31 -10.13
N GLU A 63 5.65 20.38 -10.02
CA GLU A 63 6.38 19.72 -11.10
C GLU A 63 5.57 18.53 -11.70
N HIS A 64 4.33 18.35 -11.22
CA HIS A 64 3.32 17.41 -11.72
C HIS A 64 3.59 15.93 -11.41
N GLU A 65 4.35 15.65 -10.36
CA GLU A 65 4.41 14.34 -9.70
C GLU A 65 3.31 14.20 -8.65
N TRP A 66 3.00 12.95 -8.32
CA TRP A 66 2.15 12.59 -7.20
C TRP A 66 2.88 11.66 -6.24
N ILE A 67 2.49 11.73 -4.98
CA ILE A 67 2.88 10.79 -3.93
C ILE A 67 1.65 10.30 -3.19
N GLU A 68 1.51 9.00 -3.04
CA GLU A 68 0.45 8.36 -2.26
C GLU A 68 1.07 7.59 -1.10
N LEU A 69 0.72 7.95 0.13
CA LEU A 69 1.20 7.25 1.32
C LEU A 69 0.44 5.94 1.52
N SER A 70 1.15 4.92 1.99
CA SER A 70 0.57 3.68 2.49
C SER A 70 -0.22 3.92 3.79
N GLU A 71 -1.08 2.96 4.15
CA GLU A 71 -1.96 3.06 5.32
C GLU A 71 -1.21 3.29 6.65
N ASP A 72 0.06 2.86 6.73
CA ASP A 72 0.93 3.05 7.89
C ASP A 72 1.72 4.37 7.86
N GLY A 73 1.61 5.15 6.79
CA GLY A 73 2.24 6.45 6.60
C GLY A 73 3.76 6.42 6.45
N LYS A 74 4.35 5.23 6.28
CA LYS A 74 5.82 5.06 6.23
C LYS A 74 6.37 5.01 4.82
N THR A 75 5.61 4.45 3.89
CA THR A 75 6.03 4.30 2.50
C THR A 75 5.18 5.19 1.60
N GLY A 76 5.82 5.96 0.73
CA GLY A 76 5.16 6.68 -0.34
C GLY A 76 5.36 5.96 -1.67
N THR A 77 4.32 5.92 -2.50
CA THR A 77 4.44 5.54 -3.91
C THR A 77 4.45 6.82 -4.73
N ILE A 78 5.44 6.96 -5.62
CA ILE A 78 5.67 8.17 -6.44
C ILE A 78 5.42 7.84 -7.91
N GLY A 79 4.83 8.78 -8.66
CA GLY A 79 4.71 8.71 -10.11
C GLY A 79 4.43 10.09 -10.72
N VAL A 80 4.17 10.11 -12.03
CA VAL A 80 3.77 11.32 -12.76
C VAL A 80 2.25 11.40 -12.85
N SER A 81 1.70 12.62 -12.78
CA SER A 81 0.26 12.83 -12.86
C SER A 81 -0.30 12.60 -14.27
N VAL A 82 -1.62 12.48 -14.38
CA VAL A 82 -2.31 12.41 -15.69
C VAL A 82 -1.97 13.60 -16.60
N TYR A 83 -1.85 14.80 -16.01
CA TYR A 83 -1.50 16.02 -16.74
C TYR A 83 -0.09 15.93 -17.34
N ALA A 84 0.90 15.55 -16.53
CA ALA A 84 2.28 15.37 -16.98
C ALA A 84 2.39 14.32 -18.09
N ALA A 85 1.79 13.14 -17.90
CA ALA A 85 1.83 12.06 -18.88
C ALA A 85 1.22 12.47 -20.24
N LYS A 86 0.15 13.29 -20.23
CA LYS A 86 -0.45 13.82 -21.45
C LYS A 86 0.47 14.84 -22.16
N ASN A 87 1.15 15.69 -21.40
CA ASN A 87 2.05 16.71 -21.94
C ASN A 87 3.35 16.10 -22.50
N LEU A 88 3.88 15.05 -21.87
CA LEU A 88 4.98 14.26 -22.40
C LEU A 88 4.60 13.62 -23.74
N GLY A 89 3.36 13.14 -23.87
CA GLY A 89 2.93 12.33 -25.00
C GLY A 89 3.40 10.88 -24.85
N ASP A 90 3.54 10.15 -25.96
CA ASP A 90 3.83 8.72 -25.94
C ASP A 90 5.23 8.44 -25.35
N VAL A 91 5.25 7.87 -24.14
CA VAL A 91 6.46 7.54 -23.40
C VAL A 91 7.13 6.31 -24.02
N VAL A 92 8.41 6.43 -24.30
CA VAL A 92 9.22 5.39 -24.96
C VAL A 92 10.36 4.86 -24.09
N PHE A 93 10.70 5.59 -23.02
CA PHE A 93 11.75 5.18 -22.09
C PHE A 93 11.51 5.75 -20.70
N VAL A 94 11.94 5.00 -19.68
CA VAL A 94 11.89 5.39 -18.27
C VAL A 94 13.20 4.97 -17.61
N GLU A 95 13.90 5.93 -17.03
CA GLU A 95 15.02 5.70 -16.13
C GLU A 95 14.47 5.54 -14.70
N LEU A 96 14.69 4.36 -14.12
CA LEU A 96 14.24 4.03 -12.77
C LEU A 96 15.31 4.35 -11.73
N PRO A 97 14.91 4.69 -10.49
CA PRO A 97 15.86 4.95 -9.41
C PRO A 97 16.67 3.71 -9.03
N THR A 98 17.83 3.95 -8.43
CA THR A 98 18.59 2.89 -7.75
C THR A 98 17.95 2.58 -6.39
N LEU A 99 17.77 1.30 -6.09
CA LEU A 99 17.29 0.87 -4.77
C LEU A 99 18.30 1.23 -3.68
N ASP A 100 17.80 1.47 -2.48
CA ASP A 100 18.56 1.88 -1.30
C ASP A 100 19.23 3.26 -1.38
N MET A 101 18.95 4.06 -2.41
CA MET A 101 19.41 5.44 -2.54
C MET A 101 18.75 6.35 -1.49
N GLU A 102 19.55 7.12 -0.75
CA GLU A 102 19.06 8.21 0.10
C GLU A 102 18.89 9.48 -0.74
N VAL A 103 17.77 10.17 -0.54
CA VAL A 103 17.36 11.35 -1.32
C VAL A 103 16.75 12.41 -0.42
N ALA A 104 16.95 13.68 -0.77
CA ALA A 104 16.25 14.81 -0.19
C ALA A 104 15.07 15.23 -1.07
N ALA A 105 14.07 15.89 -0.49
CA ALA A 105 12.97 16.48 -1.26
C ALA A 105 13.49 17.40 -2.38
N GLY A 106 13.00 17.17 -3.60
CA GLY A 106 13.44 17.87 -4.81
C GLY A 106 14.63 17.25 -5.53
N ASP A 107 15.26 16.19 -5.00
CA ASP A 107 16.31 15.46 -5.71
C ASP A 107 15.73 14.65 -6.87
N SER A 108 16.48 14.56 -7.98
CA SER A 108 16.11 13.70 -9.10
C SER A 108 16.36 12.23 -8.75
N ILE A 109 15.36 11.40 -9.00
CA ILE A 109 15.41 9.96 -8.76
C ILE A 109 15.39 9.15 -10.06
N GLY A 110 15.15 9.79 -11.21
CA GLY A 110 15.04 9.14 -12.51
C GLY A 110 14.52 10.11 -13.55
N ALA A 111 14.11 9.59 -14.70
CA ALA A 111 13.63 10.39 -15.82
C ALA A 111 12.61 9.64 -16.66
N VAL A 112 11.72 10.37 -17.34
CA VAL A 112 10.75 9.83 -18.29
C VAL A 112 10.97 10.53 -19.63
N GLU A 113 11.12 9.72 -20.69
CA GLU A 113 11.35 10.22 -22.04
C GLU A 113 10.24 9.77 -23.00
N SER A 114 9.82 10.71 -23.83
CA SER A 114 8.91 10.51 -24.94
C SER A 114 9.60 10.86 -26.26
N VAL A 115 8.89 10.66 -27.38
CA VAL A 115 9.36 11.11 -28.70
C VAL A 115 9.42 12.64 -28.81
N LYS A 116 8.82 13.37 -27.87
CA LYS A 116 8.64 14.83 -27.93
C LYS A 116 9.37 15.59 -26.84
N SER A 117 9.57 14.97 -25.68
CA SER A 117 10.11 15.63 -24.49
C SER A 117 10.79 14.61 -23.59
N ALA A 118 11.67 15.10 -22.73
CA ALA A 118 12.19 14.38 -21.57
C ALA A 118 11.93 15.22 -20.33
N SER A 119 11.65 14.57 -19.20
CA SER A 119 11.55 15.22 -17.90
C SER A 119 12.20 14.34 -16.84
N ASP A 120 13.02 14.96 -16.00
CA ASP A 120 13.48 14.35 -14.77
C ASP A 120 12.30 14.17 -13.81
N ILE A 121 12.40 13.18 -12.92
CA ILE A 121 11.43 12.88 -11.89
C ILE A 121 12.02 13.26 -10.55
N MET A 122 11.41 14.24 -9.89
CA MET A 122 11.85 14.72 -8.58
C MET A 122 11.12 13.99 -7.46
N THR A 123 11.80 13.70 -6.36
CA THR A 123 11.14 13.14 -5.18
C THR A 123 10.39 14.24 -4.41
N PRO A 124 9.10 14.07 -4.07
CA PRO A 124 8.35 15.08 -3.31
C PRO A 124 8.79 15.20 -1.85
N VAL A 125 9.42 14.15 -1.31
CA VAL A 125 9.83 14.05 0.10
C VAL A 125 11.22 13.42 0.22
N SER A 126 11.88 13.72 1.33
CA SER A 126 13.15 13.17 1.77
C SER A 126 12.96 11.76 2.31
N GLY A 127 13.90 10.86 1.98
CA GLY A 127 13.76 9.46 2.36
C GLY A 127 14.75 8.52 1.70
N LYS A 128 14.38 7.25 1.65
CA LYS A 128 15.17 6.19 1.04
C LYS A 128 14.35 5.43 0.00
N ILE A 129 14.87 5.24 -1.20
CA ILE A 129 14.18 4.45 -2.23
C ILE A 129 14.19 2.97 -1.84
N VAL A 130 13.01 2.37 -1.74
CA VAL A 130 12.80 0.98 -1.34
C VAL A 130 12.16 0.12 -2.43
N GLY A 131 11.75 0.72 -3.55
CA GLY A 131 11.21 0.00 -4.68
C GLY A 131 11.20 0.81 -5.98
N ALA A 132 11.26 0.11 -7.10
CA ALA A 132 11.12 0.64 -8.45
C ALA A 132 10.20 -0.26 -9.27
N ASN A 133 9.52 0.29 -10.27
CA ASN A 133 8.60 -0.47 -11.12
C ASN A 133 9.30 -1.00 -12.38
N ASP A 134 9.94 -2.16 -12.26
CA ASP A 134 10.70 -2.79 -13.36
C ASP A 134 9.86 -3.02 -14.64
N VAL A 135 8.53 -3.10 -14.51
CA VAL A 135 7.61 -3.23 -15.66
C VAL A 135 7.78 -2.07 -16.65
N LEU A 136 8.16 -0.88 -16.18
CA LEU A 136 8.33 0.31 -17.02
C LEU A 136 9.53 0.22 -17.96
N GLN A 137 10.53 -0.61 -17.65
CA GLN A 137 11.67 -0.85 -18.55
C GLN A 137 11.25 -1.62 -19.81
N GLU A 138 10.32 -2.56 -19.66
CA GLU A 138 9.79 -3.35 -20.77
C GLU A 138 8.58 -2.67 -21.45
N LYS A 139 7.77 -1.95 -20.66
CA LYS A 139 6.48 -1.36 -21.07
C LYS A 139 6.37 0.10 -20.60
N PRO A 140 7.18 1.01 -21.14
CA PRO A 140 7.18 2.42 -20.75
C PRO A 140 5.82 3.11 -20.98
N GLY A 141 5.08 2.72 -22.03
CA GLY A 141 3.73 3.22 -22.31
C GLY A 141 2.66 2.89 -21.25
N THR A 142 3.01 2.12 -20.20
CA THR A 142 2.15 1.94 -19.01
C THR A 142 1.91 3.28 -18.31
N ILE A 143 2.89 4.19 -18.31
CA ILE A 143 2.74 5.56 -17.79
C ILE A 143 1.58 6.29 -18.49
N ASN A 144 1.45 6.17 -19.81
CA ASN A 144 0.34 6.84 -20.51
C ASN A 144 -1.03 6.21 -20.23
N LYS A 145 -1.09 4.89 -19.94
CA LYS A 145 -2.35 4.17 -19.73
C LYS A 145 -2.90 4.33 -18.31
N GLY A 146 -2.03 4.35 -17.32
CA GLY A 146 -2.37 4.41 -15.91
C GLY A 146 -1.33 5.20 -15.11
N PRO A 147 -1.14 6.51 -15.38
CA PRO A 147 -0.04 7.30 -14.80
C PRO A 147 -0.08 7.33 -13.27
N GLU A 148 -1.27 7.27 -12.69
CA GLU A 148 -1.49 7.28 -11.24
C GLU A 148 -1.96 5.95 -10.66
N SER A 149 -1.74 4.86 -11.40
CA SER A 149 -2.07 3.49 -10.99
C SER A 149 -0.92 2.54 -11.33
N GLU A 150 -0.99 1.83 -12.46
CA GLU A 150 0.03 0.86 -12.87
C GLU A 150 1.36 1.52 -13.30
N GLY A 151 1.34 2.82 -13.59
CA GLY A 151 2.47 3.65 -14.01
C GLY A 151 3.27 4.31 -12.88
N TRP A 152 3.12 3.85 -11.64
CA TRP A 152 3.99 4.27 -10.54
C TRP A 152 5.47 3.98 -10.87
N ILE A 153 6.38 4.85 -10.40
CA ILE A 153 7.80 4.83 -10.78
C ILE A 153 8.65 4.28 -9.62
N ALA A 154 8.43 4.82 -8.42
CA ALA A 154 9.27 4.55 -7.26
C ALA A 154 8.45 4.38 -5.99
N LYS A 155 9.03 3.68 -5.01
CA LYS A 155 8.58 3.66 -3.63
C LYS A 155 9.67 4.20 -2.71
N ILE A 156 9.28 5.06 -1.79
CA ILE A 156 10.18 5.73 -0.85
C ILE A 156 9.75 5.43 0.59
N GLU A 157 10.70 5.11 1.45
CA GLU A 157 10.53 5.16 2.90
C GLU A 157 10.69 6.62 3.34
N VAL A 158 9.60 7.22 3.84
CA VAL A 158 9.52 8.64 4.16
C VAL A 158 10.26 8.92 5.47
N LYS A 159 11.21 9.86 5.42
CA LYS A 159 11.99 10.27 6.59
C LYS A 159 11.39 11.46 7.31
N ASP A 160 10.82 12.42 6.58
CA ASP A 160 10.18 13.61 7.13
C ASP A 160 8.71 13.72 6.68
N PRO A 161 7.75 13.36 7.56
CA PRO A 161 6.33 13.48 7.24
C PRO A 161 5.80 14.92 7.14
N GLU A 162 6.55 15.94 7.59
CA GLU A 162 6.10 17.33 7.51
C GLU A 162 6.16 17.83 6.06
N GLU A 163 7.18 17.43 5.28
CA GLU A 163 7.31 17.76 3.85
C GLU A 163 6.07 17.31 3.06
N PHE A 164 5.51 16.15 3.39
CA PHE A 164 4.29 15.65 2.75
C PHE A 164 3.08 16.56 2.96
N LYS A 165 2.98 17.23 4.12
CA LYS A 165 1.85 18.11 4.45
C LYS A 165 1.90 19.44 3.71
N GLU A 166 3.08 19.84 3.23
CA GLU A 166 3.27 21.06 2.45
C GLU A 166 2.84 20.90 0.97
N LEU A 167 2.67 19.65 0.53
CA LEU A 167 2.25 19.32 -0.83
C LEU A 167 0.77 19.64 -1.08
N MET A 168 0.41 19.80 -2.35
CA MET A 168 -0.96 20.10 -2.75
C MET A 168 -1.85 18.87 -2.61
N ASP A 169 -3.06 19.06 -2.11
CA ASP A 169 -4.11 18.05 -2.25
C ASP A 169 -4.68 18.01 -3.67
N GLU A 170 -5.54 17.02 -3.94
CA GLU A 170 -6.14 16.81 -5.25
C GLU A 170 -6.96 18.01 -5.73
N ASP A 171 -7.72 18.65 -4.83
CA ASP A 171 -8.54 19.83 -5.16
C ASP A 171 -7.66 21.05 -5.52
N ALA A 172 -6.58 21.29 -4.77
CA ALA A 172 -5.63 22.37 -5.04
C ALA A 172 -4.87 22.12 -6.35
N TYR A 173 -4.41 20.89 -6.57
CA TYR A 173 -3.73 20.50 -7.81
C TYR A 173 -4.64 20.63 -9.03
N GLY A 174 -5.90 20.19 -8.91
CA GLY A 174 -6.91 20.31 -9.96
C GLY A 174 -7.17 21.75 -10.39
N LYS A 175 -7.12 22.71 -9.46
CA LYS A 175 -7.19 24.15 -9.77
C LYS A 175 -5.91 24.63 -10.44
N PHE A 176 -4.75 24.25 -9.90
CA PHE A 176 -3.43 24.63 -10.43
C PHE A 176 -3.26 24.25 -11.91
N VAL A 177 -3.70 23.05 -12.33
CA VAL A 177 -3.60 22.62 -13.74
C VAL A 177 -4.69 23.19 -14.66
N ALA A 178 -5.70 23.86 -14.11
CA ALA A 178 -6.81 24.45 -14.86
C ALA A 178 -6.64 25.95 -15.14
N GLU A 179 -5.68 26.60 -14.47
CA GLU A 179 -5.25 28.00 -14.72
C GLU A 179 -4.42 28.13 -16.01
#